data_AF-A0A418M1A0-F1
#
_entry.id   AF-A0A418M1A0-F1
#
_cell.length_a   1.000
_cell.length_b   1.000
_cell.length_c   1.000
_cell.angle_alpha   90.00
_cell.angle_beta   90.00
_cell.angle_gamma   90.00
#
_symmetry.space_group_name_H-M   'P 1'
#
loop_
_entity.id
_entity.type
_entity.pdbx_description
1 polymer ?
#
loop_
_entity_poly.entity_id
_entity_poly.type
_entity_poly.pdbx_seq_one_letter_code
_entity_poly.pdbx_strand_id
1 'polypeptide(L)'
;MADNENDPNEDEDINSSSDNNNQVNEQKNVELTEEQRRQRAIEVGKLFEDKEDLIKARAEREKKKREDIIELQSGVKFTIAEVERIVTVEPQPYCPLFPYDEPFYKELYRLYYPDRDYKEYPKPHYVGKLTKELIYNRFEKSVFIALDHLNPLIKGRCRARRLFQHLNGDGQADVVRFRDNTIEVAQPIPDGESYAFRKKMWEIHKVPYQLKIFENND
;
A
#
# COMPACT_ATOMS: atom_id res chain seq x y z
N MET A 1 -37.83 4.70 -57.23
CA MET A 1 -37.18 6.02 -57.23
C MET A 1 -35.81 5.78 -56.62
N ALA A 2 -34.79 5.37 -57.38
CA ALA A 2 -34.16 6.09 -58.50
C ALA A 2 -33.59 7.41 -57.94
N ASP A 3 -32.30 7.75 -57.94
CA ASP A 3 -31.09 7.42 -58.73
C ASP A 3 -29.87 7.80 -57.83
N ASN A 4 -28.66 7.23 -57.85
CA ASN A 4 -27.72 6.73 -58.85
C ASN A 4 -27.18 7.80 -59.83
N GLU A 5 -26.05 8.43 -59.47
CA GLU A 5 -25.00 8.92 -60.39
C GLU A 5 -23.65 8.66 -59.66
N ASN A 6 -22.78 7.71 -60.06
CA ASN A 6 -21.91 7.65 -61.26
C ASN A 6 -21.13 8.97 -61.46
N ASP A 7 -19.84 9.05 -61.71
CA ASP A 7 -18.73 8.19 -62.20
C ASP A 7 -17.48 9.15 -62.20
N PRO A 8 -16.31 8.92 -62.84
CA PRO A 8 -15.65 7.70 -63.33
C PRO A 8 -14.14 7.60 -63.02
N ASN A 9 -13.63 6.37 -63.14
CA ASN A 9 -12.41 5.92 -63.85
C ASN A 9 -11.04 6.61 -63.61
N GLU A 10 -9.88 5.96 -63.76
CA GLU A 10 -9.54 4.77 -64.55
C GLU A 10 -8.21 4.19 -64.06
N ASP A 11 -8.09 2.89 -64.23
CA ASP A 11 -6.90 2.07 -64.08
C ASP A 11 -5.82 2.36 -65.16
N GLU A 12 -4.73 1.58 -65.07
CA GLU A 12 -3.58 1.42 -65.99
C GLU A 12 -2.32 2.20 -65.54
N ASP A 13 -1.12 1.62 -65.38
CA ASP A 13 -0.64 0.31 -65.79
C ASP A 13 0.75 -0.02 -65.19
N ILE A 14 1.01 -1.32 -65.04
CA ILE A 14 2.27 -2.05 -65.35
C ILE A 14 3.58 -1.72 -64.58
N ASN A 15 3.86 -2.58 -63.61
CA ASN A 15 5.01 -3.51 -63.55
C ASN A 15 6.39 -3.04 -64.08
N SER A 16 7.38 -2.89 -63.19
CA SER A 16 8.71 -3.50 -63.44
C SER A 16 9.48 -3.73 -62.14
N SER A 17 9.78 -5.02 -61.96
CA SER A 17 10.89 -5.64 -61.24
C SER A 17 12.01 -4.74 -60.76
N SER A 18 12.51 -5.00 -59.55
CA SER A 18 13.85 -5.59 -59.37
C SER A 18 14.14 -5.78 -57.89
N ASP A 19 14.24 -7.05 -57.52
CA ASP A 19 15.19 -7.65 -56.58
C ASP A 19 16.09 -6.67 -55.80
N ASN A 20 16.09 -6.79 -54.46
CA ASN A 20 17.35 -6.77 -53.72
C ASN A 20 17.20 -7.35 -52.30
N ASN A 21 17.67 -8.60 -52.20
CA ASN A 21 18.51 -9.13 -51.13
C ASN A 21 17.96 -9.13 -49.71
N ASN A 22 17.16 -10.16 -49.46
CA ASN A 22 17.15 -10.88 -48.18
C ASN A 22 18.57 -11.41 -47.90
N GLN A 23 19.41 -10.62 -47.22
CA GLN A 23 20.64 -11.11 -46.64
C GLN A 23 20.28 -12.06 -45.51
N VAL A 24 20.22 -13.35 -45.86
CA VAL A 24 20.38 -14.45 -44.92
C VAL A 24 21.70 -14.22 -44.21
N ASN A 25 21.61 -13.80 -42.95
CA ASN A 25 22.73 -13.62 -42.07
C ASN A 25 23.26 -15.02 -41.73
N GLU A 26 24.09 -15.58 -42.61
CA GLU A 26 24.86 -16.79 -42.36
C GLU A 26 25.77 -16.53 -41.16
N GLN A 27 25.30 -16.93 -39.99
CA GLN A 27 26.14 -17.10 -38.83
C GLN A 27 27.18 -18.18 -39.18
N LYS A 28 28.35 -17.74 -39.67
CA LYS A 28 29.57 -18.53 -39.70
C LYS A 28 29.76 -19.10 -38.29
N ASN A 29 29.49 -20.38 -38.12
CA ASN A 29 29.96 -21.15 -36.97
C ASN A 29 31.49 -21.18 -37.06
N VAL A 30 32.15 -20.19 -36.46
CA VAL A 30 33.59 -20.21 -36.24
C VAL A 30 33.85 -21.38 -35.30
N GLU A 31 34.42 -22.47 -35.82
CA GLU A 31 34.90 -23.58 -35.00
C GLU A 31 36.00 -23.05 -34.07
N LEU A 32 35.63 -22.78 -32.82
CA LEU A 32 36.59 -22.38 -31.79
C LEU A 32 37.60 -23.49 -31.57
N THR A 33 38.89 -23.14 -31.65
CA THR A 33 40.01 -24.01 -31.26
C THR A 33 39.84 -24.44 -29.79
N GLU A 34 40.33 -25.62 -29.42
CA GLU A 34 40.19 -26.15 -28.05
C GLU A 34 40.69 -25.17 -26.97
N GLU A 35 41.76 -24.44 -27.27
CA GLU A 35 42.33 -23.43 -26.39
C GLU A 35 41.39 -22.24 -26.17
N GLN A 36 40.74 -21.76 -27.24
CA GLN A 36 39.72 -20.70 -27.15
C GLN A 36 38.47 -21.16 -26.39
N ARG A 37 38.08 -22.44 -26.53
CA ARG A 37 36.99 -23.03 -25.73
C ARG A 37 37.36 -23.08 -24.25
N ARG A 38 38.61 -23.42 -23.93
CA ARG A 38 39.13 -23.44 -22.56
C ARG A 38 39.19 -22.05 -21.94
N GLN A 39 39.68 -21.05 -22.67
CA GLN A 39 39.69 -19.65 -22.23
C GLN A 39 38.29 -19.09 -22.02
N ARG A 40 37.34 -19.35 -22.95
CA ARG A 40 35.94 -18.98 -22.72
C ARG A 40 35.35 -19.66 -21.50
N ALA A 41 35.63 -20.93 -21.26
CA ALA A 41 35.12 -21.62 -20.07
C ALA A 41 35.66 -21.00 -18.77
N ILE A 42 36.93 -20.57 -18.77
CA ILE A 42 37.54 -19.87 -17.62
C ILE A 42 36.94 -18.46 -17.45
N GLU A 43 36.81 -17.68 -18.52
CA GLU A 43 36.18 -16.36 -18.47
C GLU A 43 34.72 -16.44 -18.00
N VAL A 44 33.95 -17.37 -18.56
CA VAL A 44 32.56 -17.60 -18.16
C VAL A 44 32.47 -18.02 -16.69
N GLY A 45 33.37 -18.90 -16.22
CA GLY A 45 33.47 -19.27 -14.81
C GLY A 45 33.71 -18.06 -13.90
N LYS A 46 34.71 -17.22 -14.23
CA LYS A 46 34.99 -15.98 -13.49
C LYS A 46 33.80 -15.00 -13.49
N LEU A 47 33.11 -14.89 -14.62
CA LEU A 47 31.94 -14.00 -14.77
C LEU A 47 30.75 -14.45 -13.91
N PHE A 48 30.64 -15.75 -13.64
CA PHE A 48 29.63 -16.29 -12.71
C PHE A 48 30.06 -16.09 -11.24
N GLU A 49 31.32 -16.33 -10.90
CA GLU A 49 31.87 -16.03 -9.56
C GLU A 49 31.68 -14.55 -9.20
N ASP A 50 32.05 -13.63 -10.10
CA ASP A 50 31.86 -12.19 -9.92
C ASP A 50 30.37 -11.81 -9.72
N LYS A 51 29.45 -12.49 -10.42
CA LYS A 51 28.01 -12.27 -10.26
C LYS A 51 27.50 -12.76 -8.90
N GLU A 52 27.94 -13.92 -8.45
CA GLU A 52 27.56 -14.46 -7.14
C GLU A 52 28.04 -13.55 -6.01
N ASP A 53 29.26 -13.04 -6.11
CA ASP A 53 29.81 -12.12 -5.12
C ASP A 53 29.11 -10.76 -5.12
N LEU A 54 28.72 -10.24 -6.30
CA LEU A 54 27.88 -9.05 -6.39
C LEU A 54 26.49 -9.25 -5.77
N ILE A 55 25.89 -10.44 -5.92
CA ILE A 55 24.60 -10.77 -5.30
C ILE A 55 24.74 -10.83 -3.78
N LYS A 56 25.78 -11.50 -3.26
CA LYS A 56 26.05 -11.57 -1.82
C LYS A 56 26.31 -10.18 -1.22
N ALA A 57 27.17 -9.38 -1.85
CA ALA A 57 27.47 -8.03 -1.41
C ALA A 57 26.22 -7.12 -1.43
N ARG A 58 25.32 -7.31 -2.40
CA ARG A 58 24.03 -6.61 -2.43
C ARG A 58 23.12 -7.06 -1.28
N ALA A 59 23.00 -8.36 -1.05
CA ALA A 59 22.18 -8.92 0.03
C ALA A 59 22.66 -8.45 1.41
N GLU A 60 23.97 -8.39 1.64
CA GLU A 60 24.56 -7.88 2.87
C GLU A 60 24.27 -6.38 3.08
N ARG A 61 24.38 -5.57 2.02
CA ARG A 61 24.02 -4.15 2.09
C ARG A 61 22.54 -3.94 2.41
N GLU A 62 21.66 -4.70 1.78
CA GLU A 62 20.21 -4.62 2.05
C GLU A 62 19.89 -5.07 3.48
N LYS A 63 20.55 -6.12 3.98
CA LYS A 63 20.42 -6.54 5.38
C LYS A 63 20.86 -5.42 6.34
N LYS A 64 22.01 -4.80 6.10
CA LYS A 64 22.50 -3.69 6.91
C LYS A 64 21.53 -2.50 6.91
N LYS A 65 21.03 -2.10 5.74
CA LYS A 65 20.01 -1.04 5.63
C LYS A 65 18.76 -1.35 6.43
N ARG A 66 18.35 -2.62 6.49
CA ARG A 66 17.16 -3.03 7.24
C ARG A 66 17.34 -2.89 8.75
N GLU A 67 18.56 -3.07 9.22
CA GLU A 67 18.98 -2.99 10.62
C GLU A 67 19.39 -1.57 11.04
N ASP A 68 19.63 -0.66 10.08
CA ASP A 68 19.98 0.73 10.34
C ASP A 68 18.84 1.44 11.11
N ILE A 69 19.22 2.11 12.21
CA ILE A 69 18.30 2.86 13.06
C ILE A 69 17.98 4.20 12.40
N ILE A 70 16.71 4.39 12.05
CA ILE A 70 16.16 5.64 11.51
C ILE A 70 15.60 6.45 12.68
N GLU A 71 16.09 7.68 12.86
CA GLU A 71 15.60 8.62 13.86
C GLU A 71 14.78 9.75 13.21
N LEU A 72 13.53 9.90 13.65
CA LEU A 72 12.67 11.01 13.23
C LEU A 72 13.02 12.28 14.01
N GLN A 73 12.64 13.45 13.46
CA GLN A 73 12.76 14.75 14.16
C GLN A 73 12.03 14.78 15.52
N SER A 74 11.03 13.90 15.72
CA SER A 74 10.36 13.76 17.01
C SER A 74 11.12 12.90 18.03
N GLY A 75 12.35 12.47 17.74
CA GLY A 75 13.17 11.58 18.57
C GLY A 75 12.75 10.11 18.56
N VAL A 76 11.76 9.74 17.73
CA VAL A 76 11.30 8.35 17.59
C VAL A 76 12.31 7.60 16.72
N LYS A 77 12.78 6.44 17.20
CA LYS A 77 13.74 5.58 16.53
C LYS A 77 13.08 4.27 16.14
N PHE A 78 13.36 3.78 14.93
CA PHE A 78 12.87 2.50 14.45
C PHE A 78 13.78 1.97 13.33
N THR A 79 13.65 0.70 13.00
CA THR A 79 14.33 0.04 11.88
C THR A 79 13.35 -0.30 10.77
N ILE A 80 13.84 -0.50 9.54
CA ILE A 80 12.96 -0.96 8.44
C ILE A 80 12.44 -2.36 8.74
N ALA A 81 13.26 -3.22 9.37
CA ALA A 81 12.85 -4.58 9.74
C ALA A 81 11.64 -4.60 10.69
N GLU A 82 11.57 -3.68 11.66
CA GLU A 82 10.43 -3.56 12.58
C GLU A 82 9.13 -3.20 11.85
N VAL A 83 9.23 -2.33 10.84
CA VAL A 83 8.08 -1.94 10.01
C VAL A 83 7.64 -3.09 9.10
N GLU A 84 8.59 -3.75 8.43
CA GLU A 84 8.33 -4.91 7.56
C GLU A 84 7.72 -6.10 8.33
N ARG A 85 7.89 -6.17 9.66
CA ARG A 85 7.24 -7.17 10.51
C ARG A 85 5.71 -7.05 10.50
N ILE A 86 5.15 -5.88 10.21
CA ILE A 86 3.70 -5.61 10.27
C ILE A 86 3.14 -5.19 8.92
N VAL A 87 3.92 -4.45 8.13
CA VAL A 87 3.49 -3.83 6.87
C VAL A 87 3.93 -4.66 5.68
N THR A 88 3.03 -4.88 4.72
CA THR A 88 3.32 -5.56 3.46
C THR A 88 3.33 -4.58 2.30
N VAL A 89 4.33 -4.71 1.41
CA VAL A 89 4.41 -3.92 0.18
C VAL A 89 3.23 -4.24 -0.73
N GLU A 90 2.97 -5.54 -0.93
CA GLU A 90 1.83 -6.00 -1.71
C GLU A 90 0.55 -5.96 -0.87
N PRO A 91 -0.56 -5.45 -1.42
CA PRO A 91 -1.83 -5.40 -0.72
C PRO A 91 -2.42 -6.80 -0.60
N GLN A 92 -2.83 -7.16 0.61
CA GLN A 92 -3.57 -8.36 0.91
C GLN A 92 -4.97 -8.35 0.27
N PRO A 93 -5.57 -9.54 0.02
CA PRO A 93 -6.95 -9.66 -0.43
C PRO A 93 -7.91 -8.87 0.46
N TYR A 94 -8.96 -8.32 -0.16
CA TYR A 94 -9.94 -7.53 0.57
C TYR A 94 -10.76 -8.42 1.52
N CYS A 95 -10.54 -8.27 2.82
CA CYS A 95 -11.37 -8.82 3.88
C CYS A 95 -11.85 -7.65 4.77
N PRO A 96 -13.16 -7.35 4.84
CA PRO A 96 -13.64 -6.19 5.58
C PRO A 96 -13.45 -6.37 7.09
N LEU A 97 -12.61 -5.53 7.71
CA LEU A 97 -12.39 -5.53 9.17
C LEU A 97 -13.46 -4.74 9.95
N PHE A 98 -14.29 -3.96 9.24
CA PHE A 98 -15.38 -3.16 9.80
C PHE A 98 -16.70 -3.43 9.05
N PRO A 99 -17.19 -4.68 9.04
CA PRO A 99 -18.49 -4.99 8.45
C PRO A 99 -19.63 -4.38 9.28
N TYR A 100 -20.83 -4.33 8.72
CA TYR A 100 -22.00 -3.75 9.39
C TYR A 100 -22.49 -4.54 10.61
N ASP A 101 -22.19 -5.83 10.66
CA ASP A 101 -22.54 -6.70 11.78
C ASP A 101 -21.67 -6.44 13.01
N GLU A 102 -20.52 -5.78 12.82
CA GLU A 102 -19.64 -5.37 13.91
C GLU A 102 -20.06 -4.00 14.44
N PRO A 103 -20.24 -3.84 15.77
CA PRO A 103 -20.89 -2.66 16.34
C PRO A 103 -20.02 -1.39 16.31
N PHE A 104 -18.81 -1.45 15.75
CA PHE A 104 -17.86 -0.32 15.73
C PHE A 104 -18.50 0.98 15.20
N TYR A 105 -19.07 0.96 14.00
CA TYR A 105 -19.66 2.18 13.45
C TYR A 105 -20.98 2.56 14.13
N LYS A 106 -21.73 1.58 14.64
CA LYS A 106 -22.94 1.83 15.43
C LYS A 106 -22.60 2.65 16.68
N GLU A 107 -21.59 2.23 17.45
CA GLU A 107 -21.15 2.95 18.65
C GLU A 107 -20.58 4.34 18.32
N LEU A 108 -19.81 4.47 17.24
CA LEU A 108 -19.30 5.79 16.83
C LEU A 108 -20.42 6.75 16.42
N TYR A 109 -21.44 6.29 15.71
CA TYR A 109 -22.57 7.14 15.35
C TYR A 109 -23.39 7.50 16.59
N ARG A 110 -23.65 6.56 17.48
CA ARG A 110 -24.33 6.83 18.76
C ARG A 110 -23.63 7.94 19.57
N LEU A 111 -22.30 7.97 19.59
CA LEU A 111 -21.51 8.96 20.33
C LEU A 111 -21.36 10.31 19.63
N TYR A 112 -21.22 10.35 18.31
CA TYR A 112 -20.87 11.57 17.56
C TYR A 112 -21.99 12.11 16.65
N TYR A 113 -22.97 11.28 16.33
CA TYR A 113 -24.06 11.52 15.39
C TYR A 113 -25.35 10.79 15.81
N PRO A 114 -25.87 11.04 17.03
CA PRO A 114 -27.01 10.29 17.56
C PRO A 114 -28.25 10.36 16.66
N ASP A 115 -28.38 11.44 15.87
CA ASP A 115 -29.49 11.65 14.94
C ASP A 115 -29.30 11.02 13.55
N ARG A 116 -28.29 10.15 13.35
CA ARG A 116 -27.98 9.54 12.04
C ARG A 116 -27.85 8.03 12.11
N ASP A 117 -28.25 7.34 11.05
CA ASP A 117 -28.03 5.90 10.92
C ASP A 117 -26.60 5.59 10.43
N TYR A 118 -25.92 4.68 11.12
CA TYR A 118 -24.57 4.21 10.77
C TYR A 118 -24.51 3.43 9.46
N LYS A 119 -25.65 2.92 8.97
CA LYS A 119 -25.78 2.21 7.69
C LYS A 119 -25.90 3.14 6.48
N GLU A 120 -26.18 4.42 6.71
CA GLU A 120 -26.33 5.38 5.61
C GLU A 120 -24.99 5.65 4.90
N TYR A 121 -25.08 5.76 3.57
CA TYR A 121 -23.99 6.20 2.69
C TYR A 121 -24.37 7.50 1.97
N PRO A 122 -23.40 8.39 1.69
CA PRO A 122 -21.98 8.28 2.05
C PRO A 122 -21.74 8.61 3.53
N LYS A 123 -20.82 7.87 4.18
CA LYS A 123 -20.43 8.18 5.56
C LYS A 123 -19.81 9.59 5.65
N PRO A 124 -20.09 10.37 6.71
CA PRO A 124 -19.46 11.67 6.90
C PRO A 124 -17.93 11.56 6.90
N HIS A 125 -17.24 12.51 6.26
CA HIS A 125 -15.77 12.53 6.18
C HIS A 125 -15.08 12.40 7.55
N TYR A 126 -15.70 12.94 8.60
CA TYR A 126 -15.19 12.85 9.97
C TYR A 126 -15.14 11.42 10.52
N VAL A 127 -16.01 10.50 10.09
CA VAL A 127 -15.98 9.08 10.49
C VAL A 127 -14.68 8.42 10.02
N GLY A 128 -14.20 8.78 8.84
CA GLY A 128 -12.89 8.35 8.33
C GLY A 128 -11.73 8.87 9.17
N LYS A 129 -11.81 10.13 9.65
CA LYS A 129 -10.85 10.70 10.60
C LYS A 129 -10.86 9.96 11.94
N LEU A 130 -12.05 9.69 12.49
CA LEU A 130 -12.20 8.93 13.75
C LEU A 130 -11.62 7.53 13.62
N THR A 131 -11.87 6.83 12.51
CA THR A 131 -11.27 5.49 12.28
C THR A 131 -9.74 5.57 12.26
N LYS A 132 -9.18 6.60 11.60
CA LYS A 132 -7.74 6.86 11.60
C LYS A 132 -7.19 7.08 13.01
N GLU A 133 -7.87 7.93 13.78
CA GLU A 133 -7.50 8.31 15.14
C GLU A 133 -7.60 7.16 16.15
N LEU A 134 -8.66 6.36 16.08
CA LEU A 134 -8.97 5.31 17.06
C LEU A 134 -8.26 3.98 16.77
N ILE A 135 -7.89 3.75 15.51
CA ILE A 135 -7.30 2.47 15.07
C ILE A 135 -5.86 2.70 14.62
N TYR A 136 -5.67 3.47 13.55
CA TYR A 136 -4.38 3.52 12.87
C TYR A 136 -3.32 4.35 13.61
N ASN A 137 -3.72 5.37 14.37
CA ASN A 137 -2.81 6.15 15.20
C ASN A 137 -2.33 5.39 16.46
N ARG A 138 -2.87 4.19 16.73
CA ARG A 138 -2.41 3.32 17.83
C ARG A 138 -1.24 2.42 17.44
N PHE A 139 -0.98 2.27 16.15
CA PHE A 139 0.27 1.66 15.70
C PHE A 139 1.44 2.58 16.00
N GLU A 140 2.64 2.01 15.98
CA GLU A 140 3.85 2.80 16.00
C GLU A 140 3.87 3.80 14.84
N LYS A 141 4.43 4.98 15.10
CA LYS A 141 4.44 6.09 14.14
C LYS A 141 5.12 5.70 12.82
N SER A 142 6.14 4.85 12.89
CA SER A 142 6.86 4.27 11.75
C SER A 142 5.94 3.46 10.82
N VAL A 143 5.14 2.56 11.39
CA VAL A 143 4.13 1.75 10.69
C VAL A 143 3.11 2.66 10.01
N PHE A 144 2.60 3.65 10.73
CA PHE A 144 1.62 4.57 10.19
C PHE A 144 2.16 5.37 8.97
N ILE A 145 3.41 5.86 9.05
CA ILE A 145 4.08 6.55 7.95
C ILE A 145 4.23 5.61 6.73
N ALA A 146 4.63 4.37 6.95
CA ALA A 146 4.79 3.39 5.89
C ALA A 146 3.45 3.08 5.18
N LEU A 147 2.36 2.93 5.93
CA LEU A 147 1.02 2.76 5.37
C LEU A 147 0.58 3.97 4.52
N ASP A 148 0.87 5.19 4.99
CA ASP A 148 0.54 6.41 4.25
C ASP A 148 1.34 6.52 2.94
N HIS A 149 2.59 6.07 2.93
CA HIS A 149 3.45 6.01 1.75
C HIS A 149 3.01 4.95 0.74
N LEU A 150 2.65 3.75 1.21
CA LEU A 150 2.24 2.63 0.32
C LEU A 150 0.87 2.84 -0.33
N ASN A 151 -0.01 3.60 0.32
CA ASN A 151 -1.38 3.80 -0.15
C ASN A 151 -1.77 5.28 -0.20
N PRO A 152 -1.05 6.16 -0.92
CA PRO A 152 -1.20 7.60 -0.82
C PRO A 152 -2.61 8.08 -1.22
N LEU A 153 -2.96 9.29 -0.78
CA LEU A 153 -4.20 9.95 -1.21
C LEU A 153 -4.09 10.33 -2.69
N ILE A 154 -5.06 9.90 -3.50
CA ILE A 154 -5.21 10.23 -4.91
C ILE A 154 -6.03 11.53 -5.01
N LYS A 155 -5.89 12.26 -6.14
CA LYS A 155 -6.65 13.48 -6.48
C LYS A 155 -8.12 13.30 -6.08
N GLY A 156 -8.58 14.05 -5.08
CA GLY A 156 -9.94 13.91 -4.50
C GLY A 156 -10.01 13.37 -3.06
N ARG A 157 -8.89 13.21 -2.35
CA ARG A 157 -8.81 12.74 -0.95
C ARG A 157 -9.27 11.28 -0.74
N CYS A 158 -9.32 10.48 -1.80
CA CYS A 158 -9.61 9.05 -1.71
C CYS A 158 -8.30 8.24 -1.85
N ARG A 159 -8.24 7.07 -1.21
CA ARG A 159 -7.16 6.10 -1.41
C ARG A 159 -7.63 5.02 -2.36
N ALA A 160 -6.74 4.46 -3.19
CA ALA A 160 -7.09 3.35 -4.08
C ALA A 160 -7.50 2.09 -3.31
N ARG A 161 -6.89 1.87 -2.14
CA ARG A 161 -7.13 0.69 -1.30
C ARG A 161 -7.45 1.08 0.14
N ARG A 162 -7.88 0.12 0.96
CA ARG A 162 -7.99 0.33 2.41
C ARG A 162 -6.62 0.18 3.07
N LEU A 163 -6.37 0.92 4.15
CA LEU A 163 -5.08 0.88 4.85
C LEU A 163 -4.76 -0.53 5.38
N PHE A 164 -5.76 -1.25 5.91
CA PHE A 164 -5.55 -2.61 6.42
C PHE A 164 -5.09 -3.62 5.37
N GLN A 165 -5.26 -3.35 4.07
CA GLN A 165 -4.76 -4.25 3.03
C GLN A 165 -3.23 -4.23 2.95
N HIS A 166 -2.56 -3.20 3.48
CA HIS A 166 -1.10 -3.15 3.55
C HIS A 166 -0.54 -3.67 4.88
N LEU A 167 -1.38 -4.36 5.66
CA LEU A 167 -0.98 -5.03 6.90
C LEU A 167 -0.97 -6.54 6.67
N ASN A 168 0.02 -7.22 7.25
CA ASN A 168 0.03 -8.69 7.32
C ASN A 168 -1.01 -9.20 8.33
N GLY A 169 -1.03 -10.52 8.56
CA GLY A 169 -1.96 -11.16 9.50
C GLY A 169 -1.92 -10.57 10.91
N ASP A 170 -0.72 -10.34 11.45
CA ASP A 170 -0.54 -9.76 12.78
C ASP A 170 -1.04 -8.32 12.85
N GLY A 171 -0.71 -7.50 11.85
CA GLY A 171 -1.20 -6.13 11.75
C GLY A 171 -2.73 -6.05 11.60
N GLN A 172 -3.33 -6.98 10.88
CA GLN A 172 -4.80 -7.06 10.78
C GLN A 172 -5.43 -7.52 12.10
N ALA A 173 -4.80 -8.46 12.81
CA ALA A 173 -5.23 -8.87 14.15
C ALA A 173 -5.16 -7.70 15.15
N ASP A 174 -4.11 -6.86 15.06
CA ASP A 174 -4.00 -5.63 15.83
C ASP A 174 -5.15 -4.64 15.53
N VAL A 175 -5.51 -4.46 14.25
CA VAL A 175 -6.67 -3.64 13.86
C VAL A 175 -7.97 -4.14 14.51
N VAL A 176 -8.20 -5.45 14.47
CA VAL A 176 -9.38 -6.08 15.10
C VAL A 176 -9.36 -5.85 16.61
N ARG A 177 -8.22 -6.09 17.27
CA ARG A 177 -8.06 -5.82 18.71
C ARG A 177 -8.31 -4.35 19.04
N PHE A 178 -7.84 -3.41 18.22
CA PHE A 178 -8.07 -1.98 18.46
C PHE A 178 -9.54 -1.59 18.27
N ARG A 179 -10.21 -2.18 17.28
CA ARG A 179 -11.65 -2.03 17.06
C ARG A 179 -12.45 -2.52 18.26
N ASP A 180 -12.16 -3.72 18.75
CA ASP A 180 -12.92 -4.34 19.84
C ASP A 180 -12.71 -3.58 21.16
N ASN A 181 -11.47 -3.19 21.47
CA ASN A 181 -11.16 -2.28 22.57
C ASN A 181 -11.95 -0.96 22.49
N THR A 182 -12.10 -0.42 21.28
CA THR A 182 -12.82 0.84 21.06
C THR A 182 -14.32 0.67 21.35
N ILE A 183 -14.89 -0.46 20.93
CA ILE A 183 -16.28 -0.83 21.22
C ILE A 183 -16.48 -0.97 22.73
N GLU A 184 -15.59 -1.71 23.40
CA GLU A 184 -15.67 -1.95 24.85
C GLU A 184 -15.67 -0.64 25.65
N VAL A 185 -14.82 0.31 25.27
CA VAL A 185 -14.78 1.64 25.92
C VAL A 185 -16.01 2.48 25.57
N ALA A 186 -16.55 2.35 24.37
CA ALA A 186 -17.69 3.13 23.90
C ALA A 186 -19.03 2.68 24.52
N GLN A 187 -19.26 1.36 24.64
CA GLN A 187 -20.52 0.77 25.10
C GLN A 187 -21.09 1.36 26.40
N PRO A 188 -20.31 1.57 27.48
CA PRO A 188 -20.85 2.11 28.73
C PRO A 188 -21.04 3.63 28.73
N ILE A 189 -20.65 4.34 27.66
CA ILE A 189 -20.77 5.80 27.58
C ILE A 189 -22.14 6.17 27.01
N PRO A 190 -22.88 7.13 27.58
CA PRO A 190 -24.18 7.57 27.06
C PRO A 190 -24.11 8.16 25.63
N ASP A 191 -25.26 8.22 24.96
CA ASP A 191 -25.37 8.76 23.61
C ASP A 191 -24.96 10.24 23.58
N GLY A 192 -24.27 10.66 22.52
CA GLY A 192 -23.77 12.04 22.40
C GLY A 192 -22.56 12.39 23.28
N GLU A 193 -22.17 11.56 24.25
CA GLU A 193 -21.09 11.84 25.21
C GLU A 193 -19.67 11.52 24.66
N SER A 194 -19.39 12.02 23.45
CA SER A 194 -18.12 11.80 22.75
C SER A 194 -16.88 12.28 23.53
N TYR A 195 -17.03 13.31 24.38
CA TYR A 195 -15.92 13.82 25.20
C TYR A 195 -15.53 12.83 26.31
N ALA A 196 -16.52 12.28 27.03
CA ALA A 196 -16.28 11.26 28.05
C ALA A 196 -15.62 10.01 27.45
N PHE A 197 -16.07 9.60 26.27
CA PHE A 197 -15.44 8.51 25.51
C PHE A 197 -13.96 8.79 25.21
N ARG A 198 -13.62 9.99 24.70
CA ARG A 198 -12.23 10.39 24.43
C ARG A 198 -11.37 10.39 25.70
N LYS A 199 -11.91 10.88 26.82
CA LYS A 199 -11.22 10.86 28.12
C LYS A 199 -10.85 9.42 28.51
N LYS A 200 -11.80 8.48 28.45
CA LYS A 200 -11.52 7.05 28.73
C LYS A 200 -10.54 6.42 27.74
N MET A 201 -10.67 6.69 26.44
CA MET A 201 -9.75 6.17 25.43
C MET A 201 -8.30 6.67 25.65
N TRP A 202 -8.12 7.90 26.11
CA TRP A 202 -6.82 8.40 26.53
C TRP A 202 -6.34 7.72 27.81
N GLU A 203 -7.19 7.59 28.82
CA GLU A 203 -6.82 6.97 30.10
C GLU A 203 -6.32 5.53 29.92
N ILE A 204 -7.09 4.72 29.19
CA ILE A 204 -6.86 3.27 29.03
C ILE A 204 -5.83 2.97 27.94
N HIS A 205 -5.96 3.60 26.76
CA HIS A 205 -5.17 3.25 25.57
C HIS A 205 -4.21 4.34 25.12
N LYS A 206 -4.12 5.46 25.84
CA LYS A 206 -3.23 6.59 25.52
C LYS A 206 -3.42 7.13 24.09
N VAL A 207 -4.65 7.07 23.57
CA VAL A 207 -4.96 7.64 22.25
C VAL A 207 -4.87 9.17 22.32
N PRO A 208 -4.02 9.82 21.51
CA PRO A 208 -3.69 11.23 21.69
C PRO A 208 -4.86 12.14 21.28
N TYR A 209 -5.56 12.68 22.26
CA TYR A 209 -6.60 13.70 22.07
C TYR A 209 -6.14 15.06 22.58
N GLN A 210 -6.59 16.13 21.91
CA GLN A 210 -6.61 17.45 22.51
C GLN A 210 -7.83 17.53 23.44
N LEU A 211 -7.63 17.23 24.73
CA LEU A 211 -8.66 17.37 25.75
C LEU A 211 -8.85 18.86 26.09
N LYS A 212 -10.07 19.24 26.48
CA LYS A 212 -10.34 20.62 26.90
C LYS A 212 -9.60 20.85 28.23
N ILE A 213 -8.81 21.92 28.28
CA ILE A 213 -8.01 22.27 29.46
C ILE A 213 -8.90 22.78 30.60
N PHE A 214 -10.02 23.41 30.25
CA PHE A 214 -10.98 23.97 31.20
C PHE A 214 -12.26 23.14 31.16
N GLU A 215 -12.48 22.34 32.21
CA GLU A 215 -13.81 21.87 32.56
C GLU A 215 -14.48 23.05 33.29
N ASN A 216 -15.58 23.58 32.75
CA ASN A 216 -16.39 24.55 33.48
C ASN A 216 -16.98 23.79 34.68
N ASN A 217 -16.43 24.03 35.87
CA ASN A 217 -17.04 23.61 37.12
C ASN A 217 -18.20 24.56 37.39
N ASP A 218 -19.37 24.26 36.81
CA ASP A 218 -20.65 24.85 37.22
C ASP A 218 -21.24 24.08 38.41
#